data_AF-A0A382PEU3-F1
#
_entry.id   AF-A0A382PEU3-F1
#
_cell.length_a   1.000
_cell.length_b   1.000
_cell.length_c   1.000
_cell.angle_alpha   90.00
_cell.angle_beta   90.00
_cell.angle_gamma   90.00
#
_symmetry.space_group_name_H-M   'P 1'
#
loop_
_entity.id
_entity.type
_entity.pdbx_description
1 polymer ?
#
loop_
_entity_poly.entity_id
_entity_poly.type
_entity_poly.pdbx_seq_one_letter_code
_entity_poly.pdbx_strand_id
1 'polypeptide(L)'
;QLSKSSDRYMLKPTPSQTNGPGVIGFVATVKIGVEAGLFEESMEVPISCTTPGSTIVYTTDGSLPTLENGKIISSLAEMLPPQGKVSVDDTTCLRATAFKKNWESSKTKTRTFIFPRKVVQQSDVQPGIQGWSDFAMDARVVNAPRPGYDVQTALHALPSVSIVTPIENLFGDNGIYTRSTSRGPQWERAASFELIFPDGKKGFQVESGIQMHGNSSRNHGFTPKNPMRVEFKSKYGDSKLRYKVFNDSDRDSFDQVLLRPCSTDSWPVRAGNHVLGVQRWHPDHGTYMRDQYMRNLQREMGGYGPYGRYVHLYLDGLYWGVYNLTERGTQHSNASYFGGNKEDW
;
A
#
# COMPACT_ATOMS: atom_id res chain seq x y z
N GLN A 1 46.89 -27.00 -3.48
CA GLN A 1 46.12 -26.27 -4.51
C GLN A 1 45.23 -25.26 -3.80
N LEU A 2 45.63 -23.97 -3.79
CA LEU A 2 44.75 -22.91 -3.32
C LEU A 2 43.63 -22.77 -4.35
N SER A 3 42.40 -23.16 -3.98
CA SER A 3 41.25 -22.94 -4.84
C SER A 3 41.14 -21.43 -5.10
N LYS A 4 40.97 -21.04 -6.37
CA LYS A 4 40.62 -19.66 -6.72
C LYS A 4 39.30 -19.36 -6.01
N SER A 5 39.40 -18.65 -4.88
CA SER A 5 38.27 -17.97 -4.28
C SER A 5 37.71 -17.04 -5.34
N SER A 6 36.51 -17.34 -5.85
CA SER A 6 35.78 -16.35 -6.66
C SER A 6 35.49 -15.15 -5.78
N ASP A 7 35.67 -13.94 -6.30
CA ASP A 7 35.30 -12.73 -5.57
C ASP A 7 33.79 -12.77 -5.26
N ARG A 8 33.43 -12.55 -4.00
CA ARG A 8 32.03 -12.56 -3.53
C ARG A 8 31.68 -11.25 -2.86
N TYR A 9 30.46 -10.79 -3.07
CA TYR A 9 29.89 -9.63 -2.40
C TYR A 9 29.31 -10.02 -1.03
N MET A 10 29.58 -9.18 -0.02
CA MET A 10 29.04 -9.34 1.32
C MET A 10 27.85 -8.39 1.51
N LEU A 11 26.68 -8.96 1.79
CA LEU A 11 25.44 -8.20 1.92
C LEU A 11 25.26 -7.57 3.30
N LYS A 12 25.84 -8.22 4.31
CA LYS A 12 25.79 -7.77 5.71
C LYS A 12 27.22 -7.63 6.22
N PRO A 13 27.60 -6.44 6.73
CA PRO A 13 28.87 -6.29 7.43
C PRO A 13 28.91 -7.21 8.65
N THR A 14 29.99 -7.98 8.81
CA THR A 14 30.24 -8.84 9.98
C THR A 14 31.53 -8.40 10.69
N PRO A 15 31.57 -7.17 11.25
CA PRO A 15 32.75 -6.71 11.97
C PRO A 15 33.07 -7.65 13.14
N SER A 16 34.34 -8.03 13.27
CA SER A 16 34.84 -8.93 14.31
C SER A 16 34.24 -10.36 14.29
N GLN A 17 33.62 -10.78 13.18
CA GLN A 17 33.10 -12.13 12.95
C GLN A 17 33.51 -12.65 11.57
N THR A 18 33.47 -13.97 11.38
CA THR A 18 33.73 -14.60 10.07
C THR A 18 32.66 -14.16 9.06
N ASN A 19 33.10 -13.76 7.86
CA ASN A 19 32.18 -13.42 6.77
C ASN A 19 31.33 -14.64 6.37
N GLY A 20 30.06 -14.39 6.02
CA GLY A 20 29.18 -15.41 5.47
C GLY A 20 29.59 -15.84 4.05
N PRO A 21 28.82 -16.75 3.41
CA PRO A 21 29.16 -17.26 2.08
C PRO A 21 29.21 -16.14 1.02
N GLY A 22 28.42 -15.06 1.14
CA GLY A 22 28.36 -14.00 0.14
C GLY A 22 27.71 -14.44 -1.18
N VAL A 23 27.58 -13.51 -2.12
CA VAL A 23 26.96 -13.73 -3.44
C VAL A 23 27.94 -13.41 -4.56
N ILE A 24 27.78 -14.01 -5.73
CA ILE A 24 28.66 -13.77 -6.89
C ILE A 24 28.13 -12.71 -7.87
N GLY A 25 26.96 -12.13 -7.57
CA GLY A 25 26.32 -11.11 -8.40
C GLY A 25 24.92 -10.75 -7.90
N PHE A 26 24.25 -9.85 -8.60
CA PHE A 26 22.91 -9.34 -8.27
C PHE A 26 21.96 -9.56 -9.44
N VAL A 27 20.79 -10.14 -9.16
CA VAL A 27 19.77 -10.35 -10.19
C VAL A 27 19.06 -9.03 -10.50
N ALA A 28 18.85 -8.74 -11.77
CA ALA A 28 18.13 -7.56 -12.22
C ALA A 28 16.68 -7.59 -11.75
N THR A 29 16.13 -6.43 -11.39
CA THR A 29 14.72 -6.29 -11.02
C THR A 29 13.80 -6.78 -12.14
N VAL A 30 12.79 -7.54 -11.75
CA VAL A 30 11.73 -7.99 -12.65
C VAL A 30 11.02 -6.79 -13.27
N LYS A 31 10.84 -6.81 -14.58
CA LYS A 31 9.99 -5.88 -15.30
C LYS A 31 8.59 -6.49 -15.44
N ILE A 32 7.60 -5.82 -14.85
CA ILE A 32 6.17 -6.03 -15.14
C ILE A 32 5.81 -5.02 -16.23
N GLY A 33 5.37 -5.52 -17.39
CA GLY A 33 5.25 -4.75 -18.63
C GLY A 33 4.05 -3.81 -18.69
N VAL A 34 3.09 -3.97 -17.77
CA VAL A 34 1.91 -3.10 -17.63
C VAL A 34 2.02 -2.33 -16.31
N GLU A 35 1.77 -1.02 -16.36
CA GLU A 35 1.74 -0.18 -15.16
C GLU A 35 0.47 -0.45 -14.34
N ALA A 36 0.51 -0.10 -13.06
CA ALA A 36 -0.67 -0.19 -12.19
C ALA A 36 -1.77 0.78 -12.68
N GLY A 37 -3.04 0.38 -12.57
CA GLY A 37 -4.14 1.09 -13.21
C GLY A 37 -5.51 0.49 -12.92
N LEU A 38 -6.53 1.13 -13.48
CA LEU A 38 -7.90 0.62 -13.55
C LEU A 38 -8.14 0.05 -14.96
N PHE A 39 -8.71 -1.14 -15.05
CA PHE A 39 -8.89 -1.89 -16.28
C PHE A 39 -10.31 -2.43 -16.40
N GLU A 40 -10.86 -2.38 -17.61
CA GLU A 40 -12.19 -2.91 -17.91
C GLU A 40 -12.13 -4.36 -18.43
N GLU A 41 -11.14 -4.63 -19.28
CA GLU A 41 -10.97 -5.90 -19.99
C GLU A 41 -9.82 -6.72 -19.40
N SER A 42 -9.99 -8.05 -19.42
CA SER A 42 -8.93 -8.99 -19.05
C SER A 42 -7.71 -8.84 -19.95
N MET A 43 -6.52 -9.06 -19.40
CA MET A 43 -5.27 -8.83 -20.12
C MET A 43 -4.19 -9.85 -19.78
N GLU A 44 -3.22 -9.98 -20.69
CA GLU A 44 -1.99 -10.72 -20.46
C GLU A 44 -0.85 -9.76 -20.14
N VAL A 45 -0.39 -9.77 -18.89
CA VAL A 45 0.67 -8.90 -18.41
C VAL A 45 2.04 -9.51 -18.73
N PRO A 46 2.87 -8.89 -19.60
CA PRO A 46 4.21 -9.39 -19.87
C PRO A 46 5.11 -9.25 -18.64
N ILE A 47 5.91 -10.27 -18.35
CA ILE A 47 6.85 -10.27 -17.24
C ILE A 47 8.21 -10.79 -17.70
N SER A 48 9.30 -10.13 -17.33
CA SER A 48 10.64 -10.49 -17.79
C SER A 48 11.74 -10.07 -16.81
N CYS A 49 12.89 -10.74 -16.84
CA CYS A 49 14.11 -10.34 -16.14
C CYS A 49 15.29 -10.41 -17.11
N THR A 50 16.16 -9.41 -17.12
CA THR A 50 17.30 -9.36 -18.06
C THR A 50 18.46 -10.24 -17.65
N THR A 51 18.50 -10.77 -16.42
CA THR A 51 19.57 -11.67 -15.96
C THR A 51 19.41 -13.05 -16.59
N PRO A 52 20.33 -13.50 -17.46
CA PRO A 52 20.23 -14.82 -18.09
C PRO A 52 20.30 -15.95 -17.07
N GLY A 53 19.53 -17.03 -17.30
CA GLY A 53 19.48 -18.20 -16.43
C GLY A 53 18.91 -17.93 -15.03
N SER A 54 18.24 -16.80 -14.83
CA SER A 54 17.44 -16.54 -13.64
C SER A 54 16.05 -17.16 -13.78
N THR A 55 15.36 -17.27 -12.65
CA THR A 55 13.99 -17.76 -12.52
C THR A 55 13.14 -16.66 -11.93
N ILE A 56 12.08 -16.24 -12.61
CA ILE A 56 11.10 -15.30 -12.07
C ILE A 56 10.10 -16.11 -11.26
N VAL A 57 9.78 -15.65 -10.05
CA VAL A 57 8.69 -16.18 -9.24
C VAL A 57 7.71 -15.06 -8.97
N TYR A 58 6.42 -15.33 -9.12
CA TYR A 58 5.37 -14.35 -8.86
C TYR A 58 4.24 -14.89 -7.99
N THR A 59 3.57 -14.00 -7.28
CA THR A 59 2.42 -14.25 -6.43
C THR A 59 1.32 -13.23 -6.74
N THR A 60 0.07 -13.61 -6.43
CA THR A 60 -1.13 -12.78 -6.66
C THR A 60 -2.01 -12.70 -5.42
N ASP A 61 -1.51 -13.16 -4.28
CA ASP A 61 -2.20 -13.32 -2.99
C ASP A 61 -1.58 -12.44 -1.89
N GLY A 62 -0.86 -11.39 -2.29
CA GLY A 62 -0.19 -10.47 -1.36
C GLY A 62 1.13 -10.98 -0.77
N SER A 63 1.38 -12.29 -0.78
CA SER A 63 2.58 -12.88 -0.20
C SER A 63 3.86 -12.47 -0.96
N LEU A 64 5.01 -12.42 -0.27
CA LEU A 64 6.29 -12.21 -0.96
C LEU A 64 6.63 -13.44 -1.81
N PRO A 65 7.01 -13.28 -3.09
CA PRO A 65 7.41 -14.42 -3.90
C PRO A 65 8.70 -15.05 -3.37
N THR A 66 8.66 -16.35 -3.10
CA THR A 66 9.80 -17.21 -2.80
C THR A 66 9.79 -18.40 -3.75
N LEU A 67 10.91 -19.14 -3.84
CA LEU A 67 10.98 -20.36 -4.64
C LEU A 67 10.02 -21.47 -4.15
N GLU A 68 9.37 -21.29 -2.99
CA GLU A 68 8.53 -22.30 -2.34
C GLU A 68 7.03 -21.99 -2.41
N ASN A 69 6.61 -20.73 -2.62
CA ASN A 69 5.20 -20.32 -2.54
C ASN A 69 4.62 -19.69 -3.82
N GLY A 70 5.45 -19.33 -4.81
CA GLY A 70 4.99 -18.61 -6.00
C GLY A 70 4.95 -19.44 -7.28
N LYS A 71 4.32 -18.88 -8.32
CA LYS A 71 4.32 -19.44 -9.68
C LYS A 71 5.62 -19.10 -10.38
N ILE A 72 6.22 -20.09 -11.04
CA ILE A 72 7.55 -20.01 -11.61
C ILE A 72 7.49 -19.72 -13.12
N ILE A 73 8.33 -18.80 -13.58
CA ILE A 73 8.68 -18.56 -14.98
C ILE A 73 10.20 -18.72 -15.09
N SER A 74 10.63 -19.89 -15.55
CA SER A 74 12.04 -20.22 -15.77
C SER A 74 12.51 -19.76 -17.14
N SER A 75 13.82 -19.53 -17.26
CA SER A 75 14.43 -19.38 -18.58
C SER A 75 14.41 -20.71 -19.35
N LEU A 76 14.30 -20.63 -20.68
CA LEU A 76 14.36 -21.78 -21.58
C LEU A 76 15.79 -22.36 -21.70
N ALA A 77 16.82 -21.56 -21.39
CA ALA A 77 18.21 -22.00 -21.38
C ALA A 77 19.06 -21.11 -20.44
N GLU A 78 20.17 -21.63 -19.91
CA GLU A 78 21.03 -20.90 -18.96
C GLU A 78 21.55 -19.55 -19.49
N MET A 79 21.70 -19.42 -20.81
CA MET A 79 22.21 -18.23 -21.49
C MET A 79 21.11 -17.25 -21.92
N LEU A 80 19.83 -17.58 -21.69
CA LEU A 80 18.70 -16.73 -22.08
C LEU A 80 18.06 -16.07 -20.84
N PRO A 81 17.54 -14.83 -20.98
CA PRO A 81 16.71 -14.20 -19.96
C PRO A 81 15.31 -14.86 -19.87
N PRO A 82 14.74 -15.04 -18.66
CA PRO A 82 13.37 -15.51 -18.52
C PRO A 82 12.35 -14.43 -18.94
N GLN A 83 11.28 -14.87 -19.60
CA GLN A 83 10.14 -14.05 -19.97
C GLN A 83 8.86 -14.89 -20.01
N GLY A 84 7.71 -14.26 -19.74
CA GLY A 84 6.41 -14.90 -19.79
C GLY A 84 5.27 -13.90 -19.76
N LYS A 85 4.06 -14.40 -19.55
CA LYS A 85 2.84 -13.60 -19.39
C LYS A 85 2.04 -14.09 -18.19
N VAL A 86 1.34 -13.19 -17.53
CA VAL A 86 0.41 -13.48 -16.43
C VAL A 86 -0.97 -13.02 -16.86
N SER A 87 -1.94 -13.93 -16.91
CA SER A 87 -3.33 -13.59 -17.17
C SER A 87 -3.92 -12.88 -15.95
N VAL A 88 -4.58 -11.75 -16.20
CA VAL A 88 -5.22 -10.91 -15.19
C VAL A 88 -6.63 -10.57 -15.67
N ASP A 89 -7.63 -11.08 -14.97
CA ASP A 89 -9.06 -10.88 -15.26
C ASP A 89 -9.86 -10.41 -14.04
N ASP A 90 -9.17 -10.17 -12.93
CA ASP A 90 -9.69 -9.70 -11.65
C ASP A 90 -8.76 -8.65 -11.01
N THR A 91 -9.26 -7.95 -9.98
CA THR A 91 -8.44 -7.07 -9.15
C THR A 91 -7.30 -7.88 -8.53
N THR A 92 -6.08 -7.60 -8.98
CA THR A 92 -4.91 -8.47 -8.74
C THR A 92 -3.74 -7.65 -8.25
N CYS A 93 -3.16 -8.05 -7.13
CA CYS A 93 -1.89 -7.54 -6.62
C CYS A 93 -0.75 -8.47 -7.07
N LEU A 94 -0.13 -8.18 -8.22
CA LEU A 94 0.96 -8.98 -8.76
C LEU A 94 2.28 -8.58 -8.11
N ARG A 95 2.95 -9.53 -7.45
CA ARG A 95 4.31 -9.36 -6.91
C ARG A 95 5.26 -10.31 -7.61
N ALA A 96 6.45 -9.87 -7.96
CA ALA A 96 7.43 -10.71 -8.65
C ALA A 96 8.87 -10.44 -8.22
N THR A 97 9.64 -11.53 -8.08
CA THR A 97 11.06 -11.53 -7.71
C THR A 97 11.81 -12.50 -8.61
N ALA A 98 13.00 -12.14 -9.06
CA ALA A 98 13.86 -13.03 -9.82
C ALA A 98 14.98 -13.60 -8.94
N PHE A 99 15.23 -14.90 -9.10
CA PHE A 99 16.19 -15.68 -8.32
C PHE A 99 17.23 -16.29 -9.25
N LYS A 100 18.46 -16.39 -8.76
CA LYS A 100 19.53 -17.15 -9.42
C LYS A 100 20.45 -17.72 -8.37
N LYS A 101 20.83 -19.00 -8.52
CA LYS A 101 21.67 -19.69 -7.55
C LYS A 101 22.98 -18.94 -7.32
N ASN A 102 23.37 -18.75 -6.05
CA ASN A 102 24.57 -18.01 -5.60
C ASN A 102 24.54 -16.49 -5.85
N TRP A 103 23.46 -15.92 -6.38
CA TRP A 103 23.29 -14.49 -6.59
C TRP A 103 22.32 -13.92 -5.54
N GLU A 104 22.44 -12.63 -5.26
CA GLU A 104 21.40 -11.93 -4.51
C GLU A 104 20.16 -11.79 -5.38
N SER A 105 18.99 -12.16 -4.85
CA SER A 105 17.72 -12.04 -5.57
C SER A 105 17.42 -10.58 -5.89
N SER A 106 16.56 -10.37 -6.89
CA SER A 106 16.12 -9.03 -7.20
C SER A 106 15.28 -8.45 -6.06
N LYS A 107 15.16 -7.13 -6.00
CA LYS A 107 14.05 -6.52 -5.24
C LYS A 107 12.71 -7.04 -5.78
N THR A 108 11.73 -7.21 -4.89
CA THR A 108 10.36 -7.54 -5.30
C THR A 108 9.78 -6.35 -6.06
N LYS A 109 9.19 -6.58 -7.23
CA LYS A 109 8.38 -5.59 -7.94
C LYS A 109 6.91 -5.88 -7.71
N THR A 110 6.13 -4.85 -7.38
CA THR A 110 4.67 -4.98 -7.20
C THR A 110 3.94 -4.08 -8.20
N ARG A 111 2.80 -4.57 -8.69
CA ARG A 111 1.81 -3.82 -9.48
C ARG A 111 0.40 -4.29 -9.13
N THR A 112 -0.48 -3.33 -8.85
CA THR A 112 -1.91 -3.60 -8.67
C THR A 112 -2.71 -3.23 -9.91
N PHE A 113 -3.49 -4.17 -10.40
CA PHE A 113 -4.46 -4.00 -11.47
C PHE A 113 -5.86 -4.03 -10.86
N ILE A 114 -6.63 -2.95 -11.01
CA ILE A 114 -7.95 -2.82 -10.38
C ILE A 114 -9.01 -2.99 -11.47
N PHE A 115 -10.01 -3.84 -11.20
CA PHE A 115 -11.14 -4.04 -12.10
C PHE A 115 -12.41 -3.52 -11.42
N PRO A 116 -12.90 -2.31 -11.73
CA PRO A 116 -14.08 -1.73 -11.09
C PRO A 116 -15.30 -2.67 -11.10
N ARG A 117 -15.53 -3.38 -12.20
CA ARG A 117 -16.57 -4.41 -12.34
C ARG A 117 -16.47 -5.55 -11.33
N LYS A 118 -15.27 -5.84 -10.83
CA LYS A 118 -15.00 -6.86 -9.80
C LYS A 118 -15.08 -6.28 -8.40
N VAL A 119 -14.65 -5.03 -8.21
CA VAL A 119 -14.76 -4.32 -6.94
C VAL A 119 -16.22 -4.20 -6.49
N VAL A 120 -17.15 -3.89 -7.41
CA VAL A 120 -18.59 -3.86 -7.09
C VAL A 120 -19.19 -5.23 -6.78
N GLN A 121 -18.48 -6.31 -7.08
CA GLN A 121 -18.86 -7.70 -6.80
C GLN A 121 -18.07 -8.28 -5.61
N GLN A 122 -17.29 -7.46 -4.88
CA GLN A 122 -16.50 -7.90 -3.74
C GLN A 122 -17.38 -8.67 -2.75
N SER A 123 -16.98 -9.91 -2.44
CA SER A 123 -17.70 -10.81 -1.55
C SER A 123 -17.45 -10.52 -0.08
N ASP A 124 -18.28 -11.09 0.79
CA ASP A 124 -18.02 -11.05 2.23
C ASP A 124 -16.92 -12.01 2.66
N VAL A 125 -16.81 -13.15 1.98
CA VAL A 125 -15.77 -14.15 2.24
C VAL A 125 -14.51 -13.76 1.48
N GLN A 126 -13.40 -13.65 2.20
CA GLN A 126 -12.11 -13.26 1.64
C GLN A 126 -11.04 -14.34 1.89
N PRO A 127 -10.26 -14.74 0.86
CA PRO A 127 -9.21 -15.73 1.02
C PRO A 127 -8.20 -15.33 2.11
N GLY A 128 -7.84 -16.29 2.98
CA GLY A 128 -6.84 -16.07 4.03
C GLY A 128 -7.30 -15.22 5.23
N ILE A 129 -8.56 -14.77 5.25
CA ILE A 129 -9.14 -14.04 6.39
C ILE A 129 -10.11 -14.96 7.14
N GLN A 130 -9.88 -15.17 8.44
CA GLN A 130 -10.74 -15.97 9.32
C GLN A 130 -11.24 -15.15 10.50
N GLY A 131 -12.51 -15.31 10.87
CA GLY A 131 -13.10 -14.63 12.04
C GLY A 131 -13.45 -13.16 11.82
N TRP A 132 -13.33 -12.66 10.59
CA TRP A 132 -13.78 -11.33 10.17
C TRP A 132 -14.84 -11.48 9.08
N SER A 133 -15.74 -10.49 9.02
CA SER A 133 -16.82 -10.40 8.04
C SER A 133 -17.08 -8.92 7.73
N ASP A 134 -18.11 -8.65 6.93
CA ASP A 134 -18.52 -7.32 6.43
C ASP A 134 -17.51 -6.70 5.43
N PHE A 135 -16.96 -7.54 4.56
CA PHE A 135 -16.11 -7.14 3.44
C PHE A 135 -16.89 -6.92 2.15
N ALA A 136 -18.13 -7.40 2.07
CA ALA A 136 -18.92 -7.29 0.84
C ALA A 136 -19.15 -5.82 0.47
N MET A 137 -19.16 -5.53 -0.83
CA MET A 137 -19.72 -4.26 -1.28
C MET A 137 -21.22 -4.23 -0.94
N ASP A 138 -21.66 -3.17 -0.26
CA ASP A 138 -23.06 -3.03 0.16
C ASP A 138 -23.99 -3.01 -1.06
N ALA A 139 -24.86 -4.04 -1.15
CA ALA A 139 -25.77 -4.23 -2.27
C ALA A 139 -26.73 -3.04 -2.48
N ARG A 140 -27.01 -2.25 -1.44
CA ARG A 140 -27.85 -1.03 -1.58
C ARG A 140 -27.11 0.06 -2.33
N VAL A 141 -25.80 0.14 -2.15
CA VAL A 141 -24.94 1.10 -2.86
C VAL A 141 -24.75 0.70 -4.32
N VAL A 142 -24.62 -0.61 -4.59
CA VAL A 142 -24.43 -1.15 -5.94
C VAL A 142 -25.74 -1.17 -6.74
N ASN A 143 -26.83 -1.66 -6.16
CA ASN A 143 -28.07 -1.95 -6.88
C ASN A 143 -29.12 -0.83 -6.82
N ALA A 144 -28.98 0.12 -5.88
CA ALA A 144 -29.93 1.23 -5.72
C ALA A 144 -29.21 2.59 -5.58
N PRO A 145 -28.29 2.96 -6.48
CA PRO A 145 -27.68 4.28 -6.45
C PRO A 145 -28.74 5.36 -6.76
N ARG A 146 -28.49 6.59 -6.29
CA ARG A 146 -29.32 7.75 -6.66
C ARG A 146 -29.23 7.99 -8.17
N PRO A 147 -30.27 8.57 -8.81
CA PRO A 147 -30.23 8.89 -10.24
C PRO A 147 -28.97 9.71 -10.61
N GLY A 148 -28.27 9.28 -11.67
CA GLY A 148 -27.04 9.91 -12.14
C GLY A 148 -25.75 9.47 -11.42
N TYR A 149 -25.84 8.57 -10.44
CA TYR A 149 -24.67 8.00 -9.75
C TYR A 149 -24.50 6.53 -10.10
N ASP A 150 -23.24 6.11 -10.23
CA ASP A 150 -22.83 4.73 -10.44
C ASP A 150 -21.53 4.47 -9.67
N VAL A 151 -21.41 3.28 -9.07
CA VAL A 151 -20.28 2.95 -8.20
C VAL A 151 -19.00 2.81 -9.01
N GLN A 152 -19.06 2.22 -10.21
CA GLN A 152 -17.87 2.07 -11.05
C GLN A 152 -17.35 3.45 -11.45
N THR A 153 -18.23 4.35 -11.89
CA THR A 153 -17.91 5.76 -12.16
C THR A 153 -17.30 6.45 -10.93
N ALA A 154 -17.85 6.22 -9.74
CA ALA A 154 -17.31 6.77 -8.50
C ALA A 154 -15.90 6.23 -8.16
N LEU A 155 -15.58 4.98 -8.53
CA LEU A 155 -14.23 4.41 -8.40
C LEU A 155 -13.20 5.12 -9.29
N HIS A 156 -13.63 5.72 -10.41
CA HIS A 156 -12.77 6.56 -11.27
C HIS A 156 -12.68 8.02 -10.82
N ALA A 157 -13.52 8.48 -9.88
CA ALA A 157 -13.55 9.88 -9.47
C ALA A 157 -12.35 10.29 -8.60
N LEU A 158 -11.67 9.31 -7.98
CA LEU A 158 -10.53 9.52 -7.10
C LEU A 158 -9.37 8.61 -7.53
N PRO A 159 -8.10 9.02 -7.27
CA PRO A 159 -6.98 8.10 -7.31
C PRO A 159 -7.18 6.94 -6.34
N SER A 160 -6.56 5.81 -6.65
CA SER A 160 -6.50 4.65 -5.78
C SER A 160 -5.15 4.59 -5.07
N VAL A 161 -5.18 4.20 -3.81
CA VAL A 161 -4.01 3.75 -3.06
C VAL A 161 -4.13 2.24 -2.90
N SER A 162 -3.08 1.51 -3.26
CA SER A 162 -2.98 0.08 -3.00
C SER A 162 -1.86 -0.19 -2.01
N ILE A 163 -2.19 -0.88 -0.91
CA ILE A 163 -1.24 -1.41 0.05
C ILE A 163 -1.24 -2.92 -0.11
N VAL A 164 -0.10 -3.48 -0.49
CA VAL A 164 0.06 -4.93 -0.71
C VAL A 164 1.02 -5.49 0.32
N THR A 165 0.55 -6.45 1.09
CA THR A 165 1.27 -7.13 2.15
C THR A 165 0.67 -8.52 2.30
N PRO A 166 1.43 -9.53 2.77
CA PRO A 166 0.82 -10.80 3.16
C PRO A 166 -0.40 -10.58 4.07
N ILE A 167 -1.51 -11.26 3.79
CA ILE A 167 -2.79 -11.00 4.45
C ILE A 167 -2.73 -11.20 5.97
N GLU A 168 -1.86 -12.09 6.45
CA GLU A 168 -1.61 -12.34 7.86
C GLU A 168 -1.02 -11.12 8.59
N ASN A 169 -0.34 -10.22 7.87
CA ASN A 169 0.13 -8.95 8.43
C ASN A 169 -1.03 -8.00 8.73
N LEU A 170 -2.20 -8.18 8.11
CA LEU A 170 -3.40 -7.42 8.39
C LEU A 170 -4.28 -8.17 9.40
N PHE A 171 -4.64 -9.42 9.12
CA PHE A 171 -5.70 -10.15 9.83
C PHE A 171 -5.25 -11.41 10.58
N GLY A 172 -3.97 -11.78 10.53
CA GLY A 172 -3.43 -12.89 11.33
C GLY A 172 -3.39 -12.57 12.84
N ASP A 173 -2.91 -13.50 13.66
CA ASP A 173 -2.83 -13.34 15.12
C ASP A 173 -2.04 -12.10 15.57
N ASN A 174 -1.02 -11.75 14.78
CA ASN A 174 -0.19 -10.57 14.94
C ASN A 174 -0.47 -9.51 13.86
N GLY A 175 -1.59 -9.62 13.15
CA GLY A 175 -2.01 -8.66 12.13
C GLY A 175 -2.33 -7.28 12.73
N ILE A 176 -2.05 -6.21 11.98
CA ILE A 176 -2.26 -4.84 12.47
C ILE A 176 -3.74 -4.45 12.56
N TYR A 177 -4.65 -5.11 11.84
CA TYR A 177 -6.09 -5.01 12.11
C TYR A 177 -6.46 -5.84 13.33
N THR A 178 -6.06 -7.10 13.40
CA THR A 178 -6.34 -7.96 14.57
C THR A 178 -5.88 -7.36 15.89
N ARG A 179 -4.76 -6.63 15.87
CA ARG A 179 -4.14 -6.00 17.02
C ARG A 179 -4.14 -4.49 16.87
N SER A 180 -5.25 -3.92 16.40
CA SER A 180 -5.38 -2.51 16.03
C SER A 180 -5.05 -1.52 17.15
N THR A 181 -5.29 -1.90 18.41
CA THR A 181 -4.97 -1.06 19.58
C THR A 181 -3.52 -1.16 20.05
N SER A 182 -2.75 -2.13 19.55
CA SER A 182 -1.34 -2.31 19.87
C SER A 182 -0.45 -1.18 19.31
N ARG A 183 0.71 -0.96 19.93
CA ARG A 183 1.58 0.19 19.66
C ARG A 183 3.06 -0.17 19.67
N GLY A 184 3.85 0.62 18.95
CA GLY A 184 5.32 0.53 18.94
C GLY A 184 5.87 -0.09 17.65
N PRO A 185 7.19 0.00 17.41
CA PRO A 185 7.81 -0.41 16.16
C PRO A 185 7.59 -1.89 15.78
N GLN A 186 7.33 -2.76 16.76
CA GLN A 186 7.02 -4.17 16.55
C GLN A 186 5.64 -4.42 15.91
N TRP A 187 4.78 -3.41 15.86
CA TRP A 187 3.47 -3.43 15.19
C TRP A 187 3.50 -2.71 13.83
N GLU A 188 4.68 -2.63 13.22
CA GLU A 188 4.88 -2.20 11.86
C GLU A 188 5.01 -3.42 10.94
N ARG A 189 4.40 -3.40 9.76
CA ARG A 189 4.46 -4.50 8.78
C ARG A 189 5.01 -3.97 7.47
N ALA A 190 5.85 -4.77 6.80
CA ALA A 190 6.35 -4.43 5.48
C ALA A 190 5.21 -4.50 4.46
N ALA A 191 5.14 -3.53 3.55
CA ALA A 191 4.15 -3.49 2.48
C ALA A 191 4.67 -2.73 1.25
N SER A 192 4.22 -3.11 0.06
CA SER A 192 4.28 -2.24 -1.10
C SER A 192 3.16 -1.20 -1.01
N PHE A 193 3.46 0.04 -1.38
CA PHE A 193 2.55 1.18 -1.39
C PHE A 193 2.53 1.80 -2.78
N GLU A 194 1.35 1.83 -3.40
CA GLU A 194 1.12 2.41 -4.72
C GLU A 194 0.09 3.54 -4.66
N LEU A 195 0.34 4.59 -5.44
CA LEU A 195 -0.66 5.57 -5.84
C LEU A 195 -0.96 5.36 -7.32
N ILE A 196 -2.22 5.19 -7.66
CA ILE A 196 -2.70 4.81 -8.98
C ILE A 196 -3.73 5.86 -9.42
N PHE A 197 -3.57 6.43 -10.60
CA PHE A 197 -4.53 7.40 -11.12
C PHE A 197 -5.45 6.74 -12.15
N PRO A 198 -6.76 7.04 -12.11
CA PRO A 198 -7.75 6.48 -13.04
C PRO A 198 -7.60 7.01 -14.48
N ASP A 199 -6.93 8.15 -14.67
CA ASP A 199 -6.68 8.79 -15.96
C ASP A 199 -5.38 8.32 -16.64
N GLY A 200 -4.69 7.32 -16.07
CA GLY A 200 -3.41 6.84 -16.57
C GLY A 200 -2.22 7.73 -16.25
N LYS A 201 -2.40 8.83 -15.51
CA LYS A 201 -1.29 9.64 -14.99
C LYS A 201 -0.35 8.75 -14.16
N LYS A 202 0.95 8.89 -14.40
CA LYS A 202 1.97 8.12 -13.68
C LYS A 202 1.95 8.43 -12.18
N GLY A 203 1.62 7.41 -11.40
CA GLY A 203 1.78 7.42 -9.94
C GLY A 203 3.15 6.91 -9.50
N PHE A 204 3.18 6.14 -8.41
CA PHE A 204 4.40 5.54 -7.90
C PHE A 204 4.12 4.15 -7.30
N GLN A 205 5.20 3.38 -7.13
CA GLN A 205 5.24 2.17 -6.31
C GLN A 205 6.51 2.21 -5.48
N VAL A 206 6.39 2.04 -4.16
CA VAL A 206 7.51 2.02 -3.23
C VAL A 206 7.28 0.98 -2.14
N GLU A 207 8.35 0.39 -1.61
CA GLU A 207 8.27 -0.42 -0.39
C GLU A 207 8.21 0.50 0.84
N SER A 208 7.44 0.07 1.85
CA SER A 208 7.12 0.87 3.02
C SER A 208 6.83 0.01 4.24
N GLY A 209 6.77 0.63 5.41
CA GLY A 209 6.13 0.09 6.60
C GLY A 209 4.71 0.62 6.73
N ILE A 210 3.79 -0.21 7.20
CA ILE A 210 2.43 0.19 7.55
C ILE A 210 2.15 -0.09 9.03
N GLN A 211 1.38 0.78 9.66
CA GLN A 211 1.00 0.65 11.06
C GLN A 211 -0.31 1.40 11.36
N MET A 212 -1.05 0.95 12.39
CA MET A 212 -2.22 1.67 12.87
C MET A 212 -1.88 3.04 13.47
N HIS A 213 -2.74 4.02 13.20
CA HIS A 213 -2.61 5.40 13.68
C HIS A 213 -3.79 5.81 14.57
N GLY A 214 -3.64 6.88 15.35
CA GLY A 214 -4.71 7.43 16.18
C GLY A 214 -4.84 6.77 17.57
N ASN A 215 -5.97 7.02 18.21
CA ASN A 215 -6.29 6.54 19.56
C ASN A 215 -7.61 5.76 19.53
N SER A 216 -8.73 6.43 19.72
CA SER A 216 -10.07 5.82 19.73
C SER A 216 -10.46 5.20 18.39
N SER A 217 -10.01 5.79 17.28
CA SER A 217 -10.23 5.33 15.90
C SER A 217 -9.61 3.98 15.56
N ARG A 218 -8.83 3.39 16.48
CA ARG A 218 -8.26 2.05 16.33
C ARG A 218 -9.13 0.98 16.98
N ASN A 219 -10.11 1.34 17.79
CA ASN A 219 -11.00 0.37 18.41
C ASN A 219 -12.12 0.01 17.43
N HIS A 220 -12.27 -1.28 17.08
CA HIS A 220 -13.33 -1.73 16.18
C HIS A 220 -14.73 -1.51 16.74
N GLY A 221 -14.90 -1.45 18.06
CA GLY A 221 -16.16 -1.05 18.68
C GLY A 221 -16.52 0.42 18.47
N PHE A 222 -15.54 1.27 18.10
CA PHE A 222 -15.80 2.65 17.68
C PHE A 222 -15.95 2.76 16.17
N THR A 223 -15.03 2.14 15.42
CA THR A 223 -15.14 2.05 13.96
C THR A 223 -14.36 0.84 13.44
N PRO A 224 -14.94 0.05 12.51
CA PRO A 224 -14.21 -1.03 11.84
C PRO A 224 -13.18 -0.49 10.82
N LYS A 225 -13.30 0.79 10.46
CA LYS A 225 -12.46 1.43 9.43
C LYS A 225 -11.34 2.24 10.09
N ASN A 226 -10.19 1.59 10.31
CA ASN A 226 -9.08 2.19 11.07
C ASN A 226 -8.15 3.05 10.22
N PRO A 227 -7.58 4.14 10.79
CA PRO A 227 -6.53 4.91 10.14
C PRO A 227 -5.18 4.22 10.21
N MET A 228 -4.41 4.41 9.15
CA MET A 228 -3.06 3.86 9.02
C MET A 228 -2.05 4.98 8.79
N ARG A 229 -0.81 4.71 9.19
CA ARG A 229 0.36 5.48 8.77
C ARG A 229 1.22 4.61 7.88
N VAL A 230 1.78 5.24 6.85
CA VAL A 230 2.78 4.66 5.97
C VAL A 230 4.12 5.29 6.31
N GLU A 231 5.15 4.46 6.42
CA GLU A 231 6.46 4.77 6.97
C GLU A 231 7.54 4.43 5.93
N PHE A 232 8.30 5.42 5.48
CA PHE A 232 9.40 5.21 4.54
C PHE A 232 10.70 5.07 5.33
N LYS A 233 11.28 3.86 5.33
CA LYS A 233 12.46 3.51 6.15
C LYS A 233 13.40 2.63 5.35
N SER A 234 14.70 2.81 5.55
CA SER A 234 15.76 2.02 4.88
C SER A 234 15.63 0.50 5.08
N LYS A 235 14.96 0.05 6.15
CA LYS A 235 14.71 -1.37 6.39
C LYS A 235 13.68 -2.00 5.44
N TYR A 236 12.85 -1.20 4.76
CA TYR A 236 11.87 -1.67 3.78
C TYR A 236 12.25 -1.32 2.36
N GLY A 237 12.83 -0.14 2.16
CA GLY A 237 13.15 0.40 0.84
C GLY A 237 13.83 1.75 0.98
N ASP A 238 13.40 2.73 0.20
CA ASP A 238 13.90 4.08 0.35
C ASP A 238 13.42 4.70 1.68
N SER A 239 14.28 5.48 2.33
CA SER A 239 13.96 6.15 3.60
C SER A 239 13.04 7.36 3.45
N LYS A 240 12.68 7.72 2.21
CA LYS A 240 11.75 8.78 1.88
C LYS A 240 10.99 8.41 0.61
N LEU A 241 9.70 8.68 0.59
CA LEU A 241 8.96 8.80 -0.66
C LEU A 241 9.38 10.11 -1.34
N ARG A 242 9.83 10.03 -2.61
CA ARG A 242 10.14 11.18 -3.45
C ARG A 242 9.09 11.30 -4.55
N TYR A 243 7.99 11.96 -4.24
CA TYR A 243 6.86 12.16 -5.14
C TYR A 243 6.03 13.36 -4.69
N LYS A 244 5.55 14.19 -5.62
CA LYS A 244 4.60 15.28 -5.33
C LYS A 244 3.20 14.71 -5.08
N VAL A 245 2.95 14.23 -3.87
CA VAL A 245 1.70 13.54 -3.49
C VAL A 245 0.51 14.50 -3.55
N PHE A 246 0.70 15.76 -3.14
CA PHE A 246 -0.34 16.78 -3.05
C PHE A 246 -0.03 17.89 -4.06
N ASN A 247 -0.95 18.14 -5.00
CA ASN A 247 -0.72 19.08 -6.09
C ASN A 247 -0.47 20.51 -5.57
N ASP A 248 -1.17 20.88 -4.49
CA ASP A 248 -1.19 22.23 -3.92
C ASP A 248 -0.07 22.47 -2.90
N SER A 249 0.78 21.46 -2.66
CA SER A 249 1.95 21.56 -1.79
C SER A 249 3.20 21.68 -2.64
N ASP A 250 4.17 22.50 -2.25
CA ASP A 250 5.49 22.51 -2.89
C ASP A 250 6.38 21.32 -2.47
N ARG A 251 5.89 20.48 -1.55
CA ARG A 251 6.64 19.32 -1.07
C ARG A 251 6.56 18.14 -2.01
N ASP A 252 7.72 17.56 -2.28
CA ASP A 252 7.90 16.37 -3.11
C ASP A 252 8.57 15.22 -2.35
N SER A 253 8.76 15.35 -1.03
CA SER A 253 9.43 14.34 -0.21
C SER A 253 8.79 14.15 1.16
N PHE A 254 8.58 12.88 1.55
CA PHE A 254 7.91 12.49 2.78
C PHE A 254 8.62 11.29 3.43
N ASP A 255 8.82 11.36 4.74
CA ASP A 255 9.22 10.22 5.59
C ASP A 255 7.99 9.40 6.04
N GLN A 256 6.83 10.06 6.16
CA GLN A 256 5.57 9.44 6.52
C GLN A 256 4.38 10.12 5.82
N VAL A 257 3.33 9.34 5.56
CA VAL A 257 2.00 9.84 5.19
C VAL A 257 0.92 9.11 5.99
N LEU A 258 -0.26 9.71 6.11
CA LEU A 258 -1.40 9.15 6.83
C LEU A 258 -2.54 8.81 5.89
N LEU A 259 -3.17 7.67 6.11
CA LEU A 259 -4.46 7.32 5.52
C LEU A 259 -5.53 7.49 6.61
N ARG A 260 -6.36 8.52 6.49
CA ARG A 260 -7.39 8.87 7.46
C ARG A 260 -8.79 8.52 6.91
N PRO A 261 -9.57 7.66 7.58
CA PRO A 261 -10.91 7.27 7.13
C PRO A 261 -11.98 8.27 7.57
N CYS A 262 -11.59 9.42 8.14
CA CYS A 262 -12.49 10.41 8.72
C CYS A 262 -13.38 9.80 9.81
N SER A 263 -12.82 9.08 10.78
CA SER A 263 -13.58 8.22 11.71
C SER A 263 -14.74 8.91 12.44
N THR A 264 -14.67 10.21 12.74
CA THR A 264 -15.78 10.95 13.39
C THR A 264 -16.73 11.63 12.40
N ASP A 265 -16.49 11.49 11.11
CA ASP A 265 -17.15 12.16 9.99
C ASP A 265 -17.27 11.17 8.82
N SER A 266 -17.75 9.96 9.10
CA SER A 266 -17.82 8.87 8.13
C SER A 266 -19.01 7.97 8.37
N TRP A 267 -19.40 7.24 7.32
CA TRP A 267 -20.52 6.31 7.31
C TRP A 267 -20.43 5.16 8.33
N PRO A 268 -19.27 4.54 8.64
CA PRO A 268 -19.24 3.35 9.50
C PRO A 268 -19.46 3.61 10.99
N VAL A 269 -19.60 4.87 11.42
CA VAL A 269 -19.61 5.22 12.84
C VAL A 269 -21.01 5.57 13.31
N ARG A 270 -21.43 4.90 14.40
CA ARG A 270 -22.64 5.16 15.17
C ARG A 270 -22.26 5.21 16.65
N ALA A 271 -21.71 6.33 17.11
CA ALA A 271 -21.12 6.40 18.45
C ALA A 271 -21.28 7.78 19.08
N GLY A 272 -21.09 7.85 20.40
CA GLY A 272 -21.06 9.13 21.13
C GLY A 272 -22.41 9.60 21.64
N ASN A 273 -22.35 10.54 22.58
CA ASN A 273 -23.52 11.08 23.27
C ASN A 273 -24.33 12.01 22.37
N HIS A 274 -25.58 12.27 22.75
CA HIS A 274 -26.40 13.28 22.12
C HIS A 274 -26.00 14.66 22.62
N VAL A 275 -25.82 15.60 21.70
CA VAL A 275 -25.57 17.02 22.01
C VAL A 275 -26.64 17.82 21.27
N LEU A 276 -27.40 18.63 22.01
CA LEU A 276 -28.53 19.40 21.46
C LEU A 276 -29.55 18.53 20.70
N GLY A 277 -29.85 17.34 21.22
CA GLY A 277 -30.79 16.39 20.60
C GLY A 277 -30.25 15.62 19.40
N VAL A 278 -29.00 15.87 18.97
CA VAL A 278 -28.38 15.20 17.82
C VAL A 278 -27.35 14.19 18.29
N GLN A 279 -27.45 12.95 17.82
CA GLN A 279 -26.41 11.95 18.07
C GLN A 279 -25.10 12.39 17.40
N ARG A 280 -24.02 12.47 18.17
CA ARG A 280 -22.68 12.66 17.60
C ARG A 280 -22.34 11.48 16.71
N TRP A 281 -21.44 11.68 15.75
CA TRP A 281 -20.84 10.63 14.90
C TRP A 281 -21.87 9.59 14.42
N HIS A 282 -22.82 10.07 13.62
CA HIS A 282 -23.87 9.27 13.01
C HIS A 282 -23.72 9.26 11.48
N PRO A 283 -24.05 8.17 10.77
CA PRO A 283 -23.81 8.05 9.33
C PRO A 283 -24.54 9.10 8.50
N ASP A 284 -25.73 9.52 8.93
CA ASP A 284 -26.52 10.56 8.26
C ASP A 284 -25.84 11.94 8.25
N HIS A 285 -24.83 12.13 9.11
CA HIS A 285 -24.04 13.35 9.19
C HIS A 285 -22.62 13.18 8.64
N GLY A 286 -22.29 12.03 8.08
CA GLY A 286 -20.98 11.73 7.52
C GLY A 286 -20.75 12.46 6.20
N THR A 287 -19.78 13.37 6.19
CA THR A 287 -19.42 14.18 5.02
C THR A 287 -18.00 13.91 4.51
N TYR A 288 -17.16 13.25 5.33
CA TYR A 288 -15.74 12.98 5.07
C TYR A 288 -14.85 14.22 4.86
N MET A 289 -15.41 15.44 4.93
CA MET A 289 -14.75 16.66 4.49
C MET A 289 -14.37 17.63 5.60
N ARG A 290 -14.93 17.48 6.81
CA ARG A 290 -14.76 18.50 7.87
C ARG A 290 -13.30 18.76 8.20
N ASP A 291 -12.51 17.70 8.37
CA ASP A 291 -11.09 17.82 8.68
C ASP A 291 -10.28 18.49 7.56
N GLN A 292 -10.47 18.06 6.30
CA GLN A 292 -9.75 18.63 5.17
C GLN A 292 -10.14 20.09 4.94
N TYR A 293 -11.44 20.39 5.05
CA TYR A 293 -11.96 21.75 4.95
C TYR A 293 -11.32 22.68 5.97
N MET A 294 -11.26 22.27 7.25
CA MET A 294 -10.62 23.09 8.29
C MET A 294 -9.12 23.30 8.05
N ARG A 295 -8.41 22.27 7.56
CA ARG A 295 -6.98 22.41 7.19
C ARG A 295 -6.78 23.34 5.99
N ASN A 296 -7.68 23.30 5.01
CA ASN A 296 -7.65 24.22 3.87
C ASN A 296 -7.90 25.65 4.33
N LEU A 297 -8.95 25.88 5.12
CA LEU A 297 -9.30 27.18 5.65
C LEU A 297 -8.15 27.78 6.48
N GLN A 298 -7.49 26.96 7.32
CA GLN A 298 -6.32 27.39 8.07
C GLN A 298 -5.20 27.91 7.16
N ARG A 299 -4.95 27.25 6.01
CA ARG A 299 -3.97 27.72 5.01
C ARG A 299 -4.42 28.99 4.30
N GLU A 300 -5.69 29.08 3.91
CA GLU A 300 -6.25 30.26 3.26
C GLU A 300 -6.22 31.51 4.15
N MET A 301 -6.33 31.32 5.47
CA MET A 301 -6.14 32.39 6.46
C MET A 301 -4.67 32.73 6.75
N GLY A 302 -3.72 32.13 6.03
CA GLY A 302 -2.27 32.37 6.18
C GLY A 302 -1.59 31.53 7.26
N GLY A 303 -2.28 30.56 7.85
CA GLY A 303 -1.73 29.62 8.83
C GLY A 303 -1.16 28.33 8.22
N TYR A 304 -0.68 27.45 9.10
CA TYR A 304 -0.24 26.10 8.70
C TYR A 304 -1.38 25.09 8.80
N GLY A 305 -1.62 24.33 7.73
CA GLY A 305 -2.56 23.21 7.72
C GLY A 305 -2.06 22.08 6.80
N PRO A 306 -1.90 20.83 7.28
CA PRO A 306 -1.39 19.74 6.45
C PRO A 306 -2.20 19.53 5.17
N TYR A 307 -1.54 19.19 4.07
CA TYR A 307 -2.21 18.86 2.80
C TYR A 307 -2.87 17.49 2.85
N GLY A 308 -3.88 17.28 2.01
CA GLY A 308 -4.50 15.98 1.85
C GLY A 308 -5.22 15.83 0.52
N ARG A 309 -5.51 14.59 0.15
CA ARG A 309 -6.25 14.21 -1.04
C ARG A 309 -7.11 12.99 -0.75
N TYR A 310 -8.32 12.96 -1.27
CA TYR A 310 -9.16 11.77 -1.18
C TYR A 310 -8.67 10.70 -2.15
N VAL A 311 -8.70 9.46 -1.68
CA VAL A 311 -8.31 8.27 -2.43
C VAL A 311 -9.25 7.11 -2.11
N HIS A 312 -9.41 6.21 -3.07
CA HIS A 312 -9.92 4.87 -2.82
C HIS A 312 -8.80 4.02 -2.23
N LEU A 313 -9.02 3.36 -1.09
CA LEU A 313 -8.01 2.49 -0.50
C LEU A 313 -8.30 1.03 -0.86
N TYR A 314 -7.25 0.32 -1.24
CA TYR A 314 -7.22 -1.13 -1.40
C TYR A 314 -6.19 -1.74 -0.46
N LEU A 315 -6.58 -2.75 0.29
CA LEU A 315 -5.73 -3.55 1.18
C LEU A 315 -5.64 -4.96 0.62
N ASP A 316 -4.50 -5.30 0.05
CA ASP A 316 -4.25 -6.58 -0.59
C ASP A 316 -5.34 -6.98 -1.61
N GLY A 317 -5.70 -6.02 -2.47
CA GLY A 317 -6.76 -6.18 -3.48
C GLY A 317 -8.17 -5.89 -2.98
N LEU A 318 -8.41 -5.90 -1.66
CA LEU A 318 -9.72 -5.62 -1.06
C LEU A 318 -10.01 -4.13 -1.02
N TYR A 319 -11.11 -3.71 -1.63
CA TYR A 319 -11.58 -2.34 -1.52
C TYR A 319 -12.02 -2.03 -0.09
N TRP A 320 -11.42 -0.98 0.47
CA TRP A 320 -11.59 -0.54 1.85
C TRP A 320 -12.34 0.80 1.95
N GLY A 321 -12.76 1.35 0.81
CA GLY A 321 -13.50 2.60 0.72
C GLY A 321 -12.63 3.86 0.67
N VAL A 322 -13.30 5.02 0.75
CA VAL A 322 -12.65 6.33 0.68
C VAL A 322 -11.82 6.64 1.94
N TYR A 323 -10.59 7.09 1.73
CA TYR A 323 -9.67 7.63 2.74
C TYR A 323 -9.19 9.01 2.31
N ASN A 324 -8.78 9.84 3.27
CA ASN A 324 -7.99 11.02 3.03
C ASN A 324 -6.51 10.68 3.25
N LEU A 325 -5.74 10.61 2.16
CA LEU A 325 -4.27 10.55 2.21
C LEU A 325 -3.78 11.94 2.60
N THR A 326 -3.00 12.04 3.67
CA THR A 326 -2.69 13.31 4.33
C THR A 326 -1.23 13.37 4.72
N GLU A 327 -0.64 14.56 4.61
CA GLU A 327 0.67 14.85 5.16
C GLU A 327 0.69 14.67 6.68
N ARG A 328 1.78 14.12 7.21
CA ARG A 328 1.99 14.03 8.65
C ARG A 328 2.99 15.09 9.10
N GLY A 329 2.62 15.86 10.13
CA GLY A 329 3.54 16.73 10.86
C GLY A 329 4.54 15.92 11.69
N THR A 330 5.54 15.33 11.05
CA THR A 330 6.74 14.76 11.70
C THR A 330 7.74 15.86 12.03
N GLN A 331 8.77 15.54 12.79
CA GLN A 331 9.91 16.44 13.01
C GLN A 331 10.51 16.94 11.69
N HIS A 332 10.66 16.02 10.73
CA HIS A 332 11.12 16.35 9.38
C HIS A 332 10.16 17.28 8.65
N SER A 333 8.85 17.03 8.79
CA SER A 333 7.84 17.89 8.20
C SER A 333 7.88 19.30 8.79
N ASN A 334 7.98 19.41 10.11
CA ASN A 334 7.98 20.69 10.80
C ASN A 334 9.26 21.48 10.50
N ALA A 335 10.43 20.85 10.53
CA ALA A 335 11.68 21.47 10.13
C ALA A 335 11.63 21.99 8.67
N SER A 336 10.94 21.28 7.78
CA SER A 336 10.74 21.72 6.40
C SER A 336 9.83 22.94 6.24
N TYR A 337 8.83 23.12 7.12
CA TYR A 337 7.87 24.24 7.01
C TYR A 337 8.28 25.47 7.83
N PHE A 338 8.93 25.25 8.96
CA PHE A 338 9.18 26.28 9.96
C PHE A 338 10.68 26.57 10.15
N GLY A 339 11.55 25.81 9.48
CA GLY A 339 13.00 25.87 9.66
C GLY A 339 13.49 25.12 10.90
N GLY A 340 14.79 25.24 11.17
CA GLY A 340 15.46 24.52 12.25
C GLY A 340 15.92 23.11 11.87
N ASN A 341 16.58 22.43 12.80
CA ASN A 341 16.96 21.02 12.62
C ASN A 341 15.79 20.12 13.02
N LYS A 342 15.76 18.89 12.51
CA LYS A 342 14.72 17.93 12.89
C LYS A 342 14.75 17.61 14.39
N GLU A 343 15.91 17.71 15.02
CA GLU A 343 16.11 17.45 16.44
C GLU A 343 15.48 18.53 17.34
N ASP A 344 15.12 19.69 16.78
CA ASP A 344 14.49 20.80 17.49
C ASP A 344 12.95 20.68 17.54
N TRP A 345 12.39 19.66 16.89
CA TRP A 345 10.96 19.35 16.79
C TRP A 345 10.64 17.98 17.42
#